data_AF-A0A7X8UAN3-F1
#
_entry.id   AF-A0A7X8UAN3-F1
#
_cell.length_a   1.000
_cell.length_b   1.000
_cell.length_c   1.000
_cell.angle_alpha   90.00
_cell.angle_beta   90.00
_cell.angle_gamma   90.00
#
_symmetry.space_group_name_H-M   'P 1'
#
loop_
_entity.id
_entity.type
_entity.pdbx_description
1 polymer ?
#
loop_
_entity_poly.entity_id
_entity_poly.type
_entity_poly.pdbx_seq_one_letter_code
_entity_poly.pdbx_strand_id
1 'polypeptide(L)'
;IDALLATVHDEYTFDEQLQGINFDRRILLVTTHRRENWGEKMRDIYKALLRLVDDFPDVEVVFPVHLNPTVRDLAVTMLGGKERIHLLEPLDYEPFANLMNRSYLVLTDSGGMQEEAPSLGKPVLVLRDTTERPEAITAGTVKLVGTAEEKVYKAAARLLSDAAEYDKMARAINPYGDGKAALRIVNVIKEFLYVRIGAQG
;
A
#
# COMPACT_ATOMS: atom_id res chain seq x y z
N ILE A 1 0.69 -3.26 12.48
CA ILE A 1 -0.37 -4.29 12.32
C ILE A 1 -1.45 -4.16 13.40
N ASP A 2 -1.11 -4.20 14.70
CA ASP A 2 -2.14 -4.08 15.76
C ASP A 2 -3.01 -2.82 15.61
N ALA A 3 -2.37 -1.66 15.43
CA ALA A 3 -3.05 -0.39 15.19
C ALA A 3 -3.92 -0.45 13.92
N LEU A 4 -3.36 -0.94 12.81
CA LEU A 4 -4.07 -1.11 11.55
C LEU A 4 -5.38 -1.90 11.72
N LEU A 5 -5.32 -3.06 12.35
CA LEU A 5 -6.49 -3.93 12.55
C LEU A 5 -7.51 -3.31 13.51
N ALA A 6 -7.08 -2.42 14.41
CA ALA A 6 -7.99 -1.68 15.29
C ALA A 6 -8.62 -0.45 14.61
N THR A 7 -8.04 0.05 13.52
CA THR A 7 -8.47 1.26 12.81
C THR A 7 -9.37 0.97 11.60
N VAL A 8 -9.22 -0.21 10.99
CA VAL A 8 -9.97 -0.58 9.79
C VAL A 8 -11.35 -1.10 10.16
N HIS A 9 -12.39 -0.55 9.53
CA HIS A 9 -13.79 -0.95 9.74
C HIS A 9 -14.55 -1.02 8.41
N ASP A 10 -15.39 -2.05 8.24
CA ASP A 10 -16.08 -2.31 6.95
C ASP A 10 -17.08 -1.20 6.56
N GLU A 11 -17.65 -0.51 7.53
CA GLU A 11 -18.63 0.57 7.34
C GLU A 11 -17.99 1.98 7.42
N TYR A 12 -16.68 2.08 7.22
CA TYR A 12 -16.00 3.38 7.23
C TYR A 12 -16.54 4.29 6.12
N THR A 13 -17.01 5.47 6.51
CA THR A 13 -17.51 6.49 5.59
C THR A 13 -16.40 7.48 5.32
N PHE A 14 -15.97 7.61 4.07
CA PHE A 14 -14.95 8.57 3.69
C PHE A 14 -15.49 10.00 3.62
N ASP A 15 -14.64 10.96 3.99
CA ASP A 15 -14.92 12.39 3.89
C ASP A 15 -15.12 12.84 2.43
N GLU A 16 -15.60 14.08 2.26
CA GLU A 16 -15.87 14.70 0.95
C GLU A 16 -14.69 14.60 -0.03
N GLN A 17 -13.44 14.60 0.46
CA GLN A 17 -12.24 14.49 -0.36
C GLN A 17 -12.16 13.19 -1.18
N LEU A 18 -12.86 12.13 -0.78
CA LEU A 18 -12.86 10.84 -1.47
C LEU A 18 -14.22 10.52 -2.13
N GLN A 19 -15.23 11.39 -2.03
CA GLN A 19 -16.56 11.14 -2.60
C GLN A 19 -16.58 11.08 -4.14
N GLY A 20 -15.58 11.67 -4.80
CA GLY A 20 -15.43 11.58 -6.26
C GLY A 20 -14.92 10.22 -6.77
N ILE A 21 -14.53 9.32 -5.86
CA ILE A 21 -13.94 8.02 -6.21
C ILE A 21 -15.07 6.98 -6.33
N ASN A 22 -15.12 6.28 -7.46
CA ASN A 22 -16.04 5.16 -7.62
C ASN A 22 -15.50 3.89 -6.93
N PHE A 23 -15.94 3.66 -5.69
CA PHE A 23 -15.53 2.50 -4.89
C PHE A 23 -16.15 1.16 -5.33
N ASP A 24 -17.05 1.13 -6.32
CA ASP A 24 -17.53 -0.12 -6.93
C ASP A 24 -16.54 -0.68 -7.95
N ARG A 25 -15.56 0.13 -8.37
CA ARG A 25 -14.43 -0.26 -9.22
C ARG A 25 -13.26 -0.75 -8.39
N ARG A 26 -12.30 -1.41 -9.06
CA ARG A 26 -11.07 -1.86 -8.43
C ARG A 26 -10.14 -0.68 -8.19
N ILE A 27 -9.85 -0.40 -6.94
CA ILE A 27 -8.96 0.69 -6.54
C ILE A 27 -7.50 0.23 -6.57
N LEU A 28 -6.67 0.93 -7.33
CA LEU A 28 -5.21 0.89 -7.24
C LEU A 28 -4.74 2.00 -6.31
N LEU A 29 -4.33 1.64 -5.09
CA LEU A 29 -3.75 2.59 -4.15
C LEU A 29 -2.27 2.78 -4.48
N VAL A 30 -1.88 4.01 -4.79
CA VAL A 30 -0.51 4.35 -5.16
C VAL A 30 0.12 5.24 -4.10
N THR A 31 1.36 4.92 -3.73
CA THR A 31 2.20 5.82 -2.92
C THR A 31 3.62 5.82 -3.45
N THR A 32 4.11 6.99 -3.86
CA THR A 32 5.52 7.17 -4.25
C THR A 32 6.09 8.41 -3.59
N HIS A 33 7.21 8.26 -2.88
CA HIS A 33 7.85 9.36 -2.15
C HIS A 33 9.37 9.21 -2.03
N ARG A 34 9.92 8.04 -2.37
CA ARG A 34 11.33 7.74 -2.21
C ARG A 34 12.20 8.57 -3.17
N ARG A 35 13.29 9.14 -2.64
CA ARG A 35 14.21 9.98 -3.42
C ARG A 35 14.87 9.22 -4.56
N GLU A 36 15.16 7.93 -4.36
CA GLU A 36 15.75 7.08 -5.39
C GLU A 36 14.87 6.91 -6.63
N ASN A 37 13.56 7.22 -6.52
CA ASN A 37 12.61 7.13 -7.61
C ASN A 37 12.41 8.45 -8.36
N TRP A 38 12.91 9.59 -7.85
CA TRP A 38 12.65 10.88 -8.47
C TRP A 38 13.21 10.97 -9.90
N GLY A 39 12.55 11.75 -10.75
CA GLY A 39 12.92 11.91 -12.15
C GLY A 39 12.33 10.82 -13.04
N GLU A 40 13.16 10.18 -13.85
CA GLU A 40 12.73 9.25 -14.90
C GLU A 40 12.01 8.01 -14.36
N LYS A 41 12.52 7.42 -13.27
CA LYS A 41 11.89 6.24 -12.65
C LYS A 41 10.43 6.50 -12.24
N MET A 42 10.16 7.66 -11.64
CA MET A 42 8.79 8.06 -11.26
C MET A 42 7.92 8.38 -12.49
N ARG A 43 8.50 8.96 -13.55
CA ARG A 43 7.78 9.15 -14.83
C ARG A 43 7.34 7.81 -15.40
N ASP A 44 8.20 6.80 -15.37
CA ASP A 44 7.91 5.48 -15.89
C ASP A 44 6.83 4.74 -15.08
N ILE A 45 6.84 4.88 -13.76
CA ILE A 45 5.73 4.44 -12.90
C ILE A 45 4.43 5.10 -13.35
N TYR A 46 4.42 6.43 -13.55
CA TYR A 46 3.21 7.17 -13.92
C TYR A 46 2.70 6.83 -15.33
N LYS A 47 3.60 6.58 -16.29
CA LYS A 47 3.20 6.04 -17.61
C LYS A 47 2.52 4.68 -17.49
N ALA A 48 3.02 3.81 -16.60
CA ALA A 48 2.38 2.52 -16.35
C ALA A 48 0.98 2.69 -15.76
N LEU A 49 0.78 3.64 -14.83
CA LEU A 49 -0.55 3.94 -14.28
C LEU A 49 -1.53 4.44 -15.35
N LEU A 50 -1.08 5.34 -16.23
CA LEU A 50 -1.90 5.82 -17.35
C LEU A 50 -2.36 4.66 -18.23
N ARG A 51 -1.44 3.77 -18.61
CA ARG A 51 -1.76 2.57 -19.40
C ARG A 51 -2.71 1.62 -18.68
N LEU A 52 -2.52 1.40 -17.38
CA LEU A 52 -3.42 0.56 -16.59
C LEU A 52 -4.85 1.12 -16.57
N VAL A 53 -4.99 2.43 -16.40
CA VAL A 53 -6.30 3.08 -16.47
C VAL A 53 -6.89 2.92 -17.86
N ASP A 54 -6.13 3.17 -18.93
CA ASP A 54 -6.62 3.06 -20.30
C ASP A 54 -7.06 1.62 -20.66
N ASP A 55 -6.31 0.61 -20.26
CA ASP A 55 -6.58 -0.80 -20.60
C ASP A 55 -7.62 -1.47 -19.69
N PHE A 56 -7.79 -0.99 -18.45
CA PHE A 56 -8.72 -1.54 -17.47
C PHE A 56 -9.79 -0.48 -17.10
N PRO A 57 -10.95 -0.46 -17.79
CA PRO A 57 -11.97 0.58 -17.60
C PRO A 57 -12.67 0.53 -16.23
N ASP A 58 -12.54 -0.58 -15.51
CA ASP A 58 -13.07 -0.82 -14.17
C ASP A 58 -12.03 -0.57 -13.06
N VAL A 59 -10.96 0.16 -13.38
CA VAL A 59 -9.92 0.57 -12.43
C VAL A 59 -9.99 2.08 -12.14
N GLU A 60 -9.84 2.41 -10.87
CA GLU A 60 -9.58 3.75 -10.35
C GLU A 60 -8.17 3.78 -9.73
N VAL A 61 -7.37 4.81 -10.03
CA VAL A 61 -6.10 5.05 -9.33
C VAL A 61 -6.34 6.11 -8.26
N VAL A 62 -6.00 5.79 -7.01
CA VAL A 62 -6.08 6.74 -5.90
C VAL A 62 -4.68 6.96 -5.35
N PHE A 63 -4.24 8.21 -5.35
CA PHE A 63 -2.88 8.58 -5.03
C PHE A 63 -2.83 9.78 -4.08
N PRO A 64 -2.70 9.54 -2.76
CA PRO A 64 -2.35 10.57 -1.78
C PRO A 64 -0.92 11.06 -2.04
N VAL A 65 -0.79 12.24 -2.64
CA VAL A 65 0.48 12.74 -3.17
C VAL A 65 1.32 13.33 -2.06
N HIS A 66 2.58 12.89 -1.95
CA HIS A 66 3.51 13.42 -0.95
C HIS A 66 3.70 14.94 -1.11
N LEU A 67 3.84 15.67 0.01
CA LEU A 67 4.00 17.14 0.04
C LEU A 67 5.26 17.69 -0.65
N ASN A 68 6.15 16.81 -1.12
CA ASN A 68 7.39 17.24 -1.73
C ASN A 68 7.07 17.83 -3.11
N PRO A 69 7.46 19.08 -3.41
CA PRO A 69 7.12 19.73 -4.68
C PRO A 69 7.56 18.93 -5.90
N THR A 70 8.73 18.29 -5.88
CA THR A 70 9.22 17.47 -6.99
C THR A 70 8.29 16.30 -7.31
N VAL A 71 7.75 15.64 -6.28
CA VAL A 71 6.79 14.54 -6.46
C VAL A 71 5.43 15.09 -6.91
N ARG A 72 4.97 16.16 -6.24
CA ARG A 72 3.66 16.77 -6.47
C ARG A 72 3.53 17.35 -7.87
N ASP A 73 4.48 18.17 -8.29
CA ASP A 73 4.49 18.81 -9.60
C ASP A 73 4.50 17.75 -10.71
N LEU A 74 5.28 16.69 -10.54
CA LEU A 74 5.34 15.60 -11.52
C LEU A 74 4.02 14.82 -11.58
N ALA A 75 3.42 14.50 -10.43
CA ALA A 75 2.15 13.79 -10.36
C ALA A 75 1.05 14.62 -11.03
N VAL A 76 0.92 15.91 -10.70
CA VAL A 76 -0.06 16.81 -11.30
C VAL A 76 0.16 16.95 -12.80
N THR A 77 1.41 17.13 -13.24
CA THR A 77 1.74 17.30 -14.66
C THR A 77 1.37 16.07 -15.50
N MET A 78 1.59 14.86 -14.99
CA MET A 78 1.39 13.63 -15.76
C MET A 78 0.01 13.00 -15.57
N LEU A 79 -0.55 13.09 -14.38
CA LEU A 79 -1.73 12.35 -13.96
C LEU A 79 -2.94 13.26 -13.69
N GLY A 80 -2.73 14.58 -13.56
CA GLY A 80 -3.80 15.54 -13.27
C GLY A 80 -4.85 15.62 -14.38
N GLY A 81 -6.10 15.83 -14.00
CA GLY A 81 -7.23 16.01 -14.93
C GLY A 81 -7.71 14.72 -15.60
N LYS A 82 -7.22 13.55 -15.19
CA LYS A 82 -7.70 12.25 -15.66
C LYS A 82 -8.87 11.79 -14.80
N GLU A 83 -9.99 11.45 -15.42
CA GLU A 83 -11.24 11.10 -14.75
C GLU A 83 -11.10 10.00 -13.68
N ARG A 84 -10.27 8.99 -13.96
CA ARG A 84 -10.07 7.81 -13.09
C ARG A 84 -8.74 7.81 -12.34
N ILE A 85 -8.11 8.98 -12.23
CA ILE A 85 -6.89 9.16 -11.42
C ILE A 85 -7.11 10.30 -10.43
N HIS A 86 -7.19 9.91 -9.16
CA HIS A 86 -7.52 10.81 -8.05
C HIS A 86 -6.24 11.17 -7.31
N LEU A 87 -5.71 12.36 -7.59
CA LEU A 87 -4.61 12.94 -6.83
C LEU A 87 -5.19 13.61 -5.58
N LEU A 88 -4.88 13.06 -4.41
CA LEU A 88 -5.36 13.55 -3.12
C LEU A 88 -4.24 14.25 -2.37
N GLU A 89 -4.60 15.13 -1.43
CA GLU A 89 -3.67 15.54 -0.39
C GLU A 89 -3.29 14.33 0.48
N PRO A 90 -2.14 14.36 1.18
CA PRO A 90 -1.81 13.33 2.16
C PRO A 90 -2.94 13.15 3.18
N LEU A 91 -3.31 11.90 3.40
CA LEU A 91 -4.35 11.52 4.34
C LEU A 91 -3.75 11.24 5.72
N ASP A 92 -4.53 11.54 6.77
CA ASP A 92 -4.26 11.02 8.11
C ASP A 92 -4.36 9.49 8.12
N TYR A 93 -3.82 8.87 9.18
CA TYR A 93 -3.67 7.41 9.23
C TYR A 93 -4.99 6.64 9.09
N GLU A 94 -6.05 7.08 9.76
CA GLU A 94 -7.34 6.39 9.75
C GLU A 94 -8.02 6.34 8.36
N PRO A 95 -8.23 7.47 7.66
CA PRO A 95 -8.77 7.43 6.30
C PRO A 95 -7.83 6.70 5.34
N PHE A 96 -6.51 6.79 5.53
CA PHE A 96 -5.55 6.06 4.71
C PHE A 96 -5.64 4.54 4.91
N ALA A 97 -5.73 4.07 6.16
CA ALA A 97 -5.86 2.66 6.50
C ALA A 97 -7.14 2.05 5.93
N ASN A 98 -8.27 2.78 6.01
CA ASN A 98 -9.53 2.35 5.44
C ASN A 98 -9.51 2.39 3.91
N LEU A 99 -8.85 3.37 3.29
CA LEU A 99 -8.63 3.40 1.83
C LEU A 99 -7.80 2.20 1.38
N MET A 100 -6.75 1.85 2.13
CA MET A 100 -5.96 0.65 1.88
C MET A 100 -6.80 -0.62 2.03
N ASN A 101 -7.68 -0.70 3.04
CA ASN A 101 -8.60 -1.83 3.18
C ASN A 101 -9.60 -1.93 2.03
N ARG A 102 -10.04 -0.80 1.48
CA ARG A 102 -10.92 -0.78 0.30
C ARG A 102 -10.16 -1.06 -1.01
N SER A 103 -8.83 -0.94 -1.01
CA SER A 103 -8.02 -1.15 -2.21
C SER A 103 -8.10 -2.59 -2.73
N TYR A 104 -7.94 -2.74 -4.05
CA TYR A 104 -7.75 -4.03 -4.70
C TYR A 104 -6.26 -4.41 -4.70
N LEU A 105 -5.40 -3.45 -5.06
CA LEU A 105 -3.95 -3.64 -5.22
C LEU A 105 -3.21 -2.38 -4.75
N VAL A 106 -2.08 -2.57 -4.08
CA VAL A 106 -1.21 -1.47 -3.62
C VAL A 106 0.07 -1.42 -4.46
N LEU A 107 0.40 -0.25 -5.01
CA LEU A 107 1.68 0.02 -5.68
C LEU A 107 2.45 1.05 -4.83
N THR A 108 3.59 0.67 -4.27
CA THR A 108 4.23 1.49 -3.24
C THR A 108 5.76 1.41 -3.24
N ASP A 109 6.41 2.51 -2.87
CA ASP A 109 7.82 2.53 -2.46
C ASP A 109 8.01 2.71 -0.93
N SER A 110 6.91 2.60 -0.17
CA SER A 110 6.89 2.64 1.29
C SER A 110 7.28 1.30 1.91
N GLY A 111 8.11 1.37 2.95
CA GLY A 111 8.47 0.21 3.76
C GLY A 111 7.27 -0.26 4.59
N GLY A 112 6.60 0.66 5.29
CA GLY A 112 5.45 0.32 6.14
C GLY A 112 4.29 -0.34 5.36
N MET A 113 4.07 0.08 4.12
CA MET A 113 3.02 -0.53 3.28
C MET A 113 3.30 -1.98 2.90
N GLN A 114 4.56 -2.40 2.86
CA GLN A 114 4.92 -3.80 2.65
C GLN A 114 4.58 -4.67 3.86
N GLU A 115 4.44 -4.07 5.05
CA GLU A 115 4.07 -4.77 6.28
C GLU A 115 2.56 -4.73 6.54
N GLU A 116 1.93 -3.60 6.27
CA GLU A 116 0.54 -3.35 6.63
C GLU A 116 -0.46 -3.92 5.62
N ALA A 117 -0.31 -3.60 4.33
CA ALA A 117 -1.26 -3.99 3.28
C ALA A 117 -1.50 -5.51 3.20
N PRO A 118 -0.48 -6.38 3.35
CA PRO A 118 -0.70 -7.82 3.39
C PRO A 118 -1.58 -8.30 4.56
N SER A 119 -1.60 -7.58 5.69
CA SER A 119 -2.47 -7.92 6.82
C SER A 119 -3.95 -7.78 6.47
N LEU A 120 -4.26 -6.97 5.46
CA LEU A 120 -5.60 -6.74 4.93
C LEU A 120 -5.87 -7.58 3.67
N GLY A 121 -5.01 -8.55 3.37
CA GLY A 121 -5.10 -9.39 2.19
C GLY A 121 -4.88 -8.64 0.87
N LYS A 122 -4.16 -7.51 0.90
CA LYS A 122 -3.92 -6.71 -0.31
C LYS A 122 -2.57 -7.07 -0.92
N PRO A 123 -2.52 -7.57 -2.17
CA PRO A 123 -1.27 -7.74 -2.86
C PRO A 123 -0.52 -6.41 -2.99
N VAL A 124 0.81 -6.45 -2.89
CA VAL A 124 1.66 -5.26 -2.97
C VAL A 124 2.71 -5.40 -4.07
N LEU A 125 2.77 -4.42 -4.96
CA LEU A 125 3.86 -4.25 -5.91
C LEU A 125 4.82 -3.18 -5.40
N VAL A 126 6.05 -3.59 -5.10
CA VAL A 126 7.09 -2.72 -4.55
C VAL A 126 7.83 -2.02 -5.69
N LEU A 127 7.66 -0.70 -5.75
CA LEU A 127 8.21 0.21 -6.76
C LEU A 127 9.66 0.59 -6.45
N ARG A 128 10.50 -0.41 -6.18
CA ARG A 128 11.92 -0.26 -5.83
C ARG A 128 12.73 -1.37 -6.48
N ASP A 129 14.02 -1.12 -6.69
CA ASP A 129 14.95 -2.12 -7.23
C ASP A 129 15.46 -3.09 -6.14
N THR A 130 15.37 -2.69 -4.87
CA THR A 130 15.74 -3.48 -3.69
C THR A 130 14.75 -3.26 -2.55
N THR A 131 14.72 -4.16 -1.56
CA THR A 131 13.91 -3.99 -0.35
C THR A 131 14.63 -4.51 0.89
N GLU A 132 14.41 -3.84 2.02
CA GLU A 132 14.80 -4.25 3.38
C GLU A 132 13.80 -5.24 4.02
N ARG A 133 12.87 -5.77 3.23
CA ARG A 133 11.76 -6.65 3.65
C ARG A 133 11.73 -7.98 2.88
N PRO A 134 12.84 -8.75 2.84
CA PRO A 134 12.94 -9.99 2.06
C PRO A 134 11.93 -11.07 2.50
N GLU A 135 11.49 -11.05 3.75
CA GLU A 135 10.53 -11.99 4.33
C GLU A 135 9.19 -11.91 3.60
N ALA A 136 8.73 -10.71 3.24
CA ALA A 136 7.48 -10.52 2.51
C ALA A 136 7.54 -11.00 1.06
N ILE A 137 8.70 -10.88 0.41
CA ILE A 137 8.91 -11.46 -0.92
C ILE A 137 8.84 -12.99 -0.83
N THR A 138 9.53 -13.56 0.17
CA THR A 138 9.57 -15.00 0.40
C THR A 138 8.20 -15.56 0.74
N ALA A 139 7.41 -14.83 1.53
CA ALA A 139 6.03 -15.18 1.87
C ALA A 139 5.07 -15.07 0.67
N GLY A 140 5.44 -14.32 -0.37
CA GLY A 140 4.60 -14.09 -1.56
C GLY A 140 3.53 -13.02 -1.37
N THR A 141 3.55 -12.28 -0.26
CA THR A 141 2.61 -11.17 0.00
C THR A 141 2.94 -9.92 -0.81
N VAL A 142 4.23 -9.74 -1.15
CA VAL A 142 4.72 -8.60 -1.92
C VAL A 142 5.58 -9.06 -3.08
N LYS A 143 5.60 -8.27 -4.15
CA LYS A 143 6.44 -8.51 -5.32
C LYS A 143 7.29 -7.28 -5.63
N LEU A 144 8.60 -7.45 -5.67
CA LEU A 144 9.53 -6.42 -6.10
C LEU A 144 9.50 -6.27 -7.62
N VAL A 145 9.04 -5.13 -8.13
CA VAL A 145 8.83 -4.91 -9.57
C VAL A 145 9.82 -3.93 -10.20
N GLY A 146 10.52 -3.13 -9.38
CA GLY A 146 11.31 -2.00 -9.88
C GLY A 146 10.42 -0.84 -10.30
N THR A 147 10.94 0.02 -11.18
CA THR A 147 10.27 1.27 -11.58
C THR A 147 10.04 1.41 -13.08
N ALA A 148 10.61 0.50 -13.87
CA ALA A 148 10.45 0.52 -15.32
C ALA A 148 8.99 0.30 -15.72
N GLU A 149 8.49 1.15 -16.63
CA GLU A 149 7.09 1.22 -17.06
C GLU A 149 6.52 -0.17 -17.39
N GLU A 150 7.19 -0.91 -18.28
CA GLU A 150 6.78 -2.24 -18.71
C GLU A 150 6.71 -3.26 -17.57
N LYS A 151 7.61 -3.18 -16.59
CA LYS A 151 7.61 -4.10 -15.45
C LYS A 151 6.45 -3.82 -14.51
N VAL A 152 6.23 -2.54 -14.20
CA VAL A 152 5.13 -2.08 -13.35
C VAL A 152 3.80 -2.45 -14.00
N TYR A 153 3.62 -2.08 -15.27
CA TYR A 153 2.41 -2.39 -16.04
C TYR A 153 2.13 -3.89 -16.09
N LYS A 154 3.09 -4.73 -16.51
CA LYS A 154 2.87 -6.19 -16.63
C LYS A 154 2.55 -6.84 -15.30
N ALA A 155 3.21 -6.41 -14.22
CA ALA A 155 2.95 -6.96 -12.89
C ALA A 155 1.54 -6.62 -12.41
N ALA A 156 1.10 -5.36 -12.55
CA ALA A 156 -0.23 -4.93 -12.17
C ALA A 156 -1.31 -5.54 -13.07
N ALA A 157 -1.12 -5.50 -14.39
CA ALA A 157 -2.03 -6.08 -15.38
C ALA A 157 -2.24 -7.58 -15.14
N ARG A 158 -1.20 -8.33 -14.74
CA ARG A 158 -1.33 -9.74 -14.37
C ARG A 158 -2.25 -9.93 -13.17
N LEU A 159 -2.08 -9.14 -12.11
CA LEU A 159 -2.95 -9.22 -10.92
C LEU A 159 -4.39 -8.73 -11.17
N LEU A 160 -4.58 -7.88 -12.19
CA LEU A 160 -5.89 -7.42 -12.63
C LEU A 160 -6.59 -8.41 -13.58
N SER A 161 -5.85 -9.29 -14.27
CA SER A 161 -6.42 -10.21 -15.27
C SER A 161 -6.42 -11.68 -14.86
N ASP A 162 -5.61 -12.05 -13.86
CA ASP A 162 -5.46 -13.42 -13.37
C ASP A 162 -5.85 -13.50 -11.89
N ALA A 163 -7.08 -13.93 -11.63
CA ALA A 163 -7.61 -14.08 -10.28
C ALA A 163 -6.83 -15.11 -9.45
N ALA A 164 -6.24 -16.14 -10.06
CA ALA A 164 -5.46 -17.14 -9.34
C ALA A 164 -4.12 -16.56 -8.87
N GLU A 165 -3.47 -15.73 -9.68
CA GLU A 165 -2.26 -15.02 -9.26
C GLU A 165 -2.56 -13.96 -8.20
N TYR A 166 -3.70 -13.28 -8.30
CA TYR A 166 -4.17 -12.37 -7.25
C TYR A 166 -4.38 -13.10 -5.92
N ASP A 167 -5.17 -14.18 -5.93
CA ASP A 167 -5.52 -14.96 -4.74
C ASP A 167 -4.29 -15.54 -4.04
N LYS A 168 -3.26 -15.95 -4.80
CA LYS A 168 -1.99 -16.43 -4.24
C LYS A 168 -1.33 -15.38 -3.35
N MET A 169 -1.31 -14.12 -3.77
CA MET A 169 -0.71 -13.04 -2.99
C MET A 169 -1.64 -12.57 -1.86
N ALA A 170 -2.94 -12.43 -2.15
CA ALA A 170 -3.94 -11.94 -1.20
C ALA A 170 -4.14 -12.87 0.00
N ARG A 171 -3.96 -14.18 -0.19
CA ARG A 171 -4.11 -15.20 0.86
C ARG A 171 -2.78 -15.63 1.49
N ALA A 172 -1.67 -15.08 1.03
CA ALA A 172 -0.36 -15.37 1.61
C ALA A 172 -0.30 -14.88 3.06
N ILE A 173 0.37 -15.65 3.92
CA ILE A 173 0.48 -15.33 5.34
C ILE A 173 1.46 -14.17 5.50
N ASN A 174 1.02 -13.09 6.15
CA ASN A 174 1.88 -11.96 6.46
C ASN A 174 2.97 -12.35 7.48
N PRO A 175 4.27 -12.27 7.14
CA PRO A 175 5.34 -12.65 8.05
C PRO A 175 5.55 -11.66 9.22
N TYR A 176 5.00 -10.44 9.15
CA TYR A 176 5.29 -9.39 10.14
C TYR A 176 4.38 -9.40 11.36
N GLY A 177 3.36 -10.25 11.39
CA GLY A 177 2.57 -10.49 12.59
C GLY A 177 1.08 -10.66 12.36
N ASP A 178 0.40 -10.91 13.48
CA ASP A 178 -0.99 -11.32 13.58
C ASP A 178 -1.85 -10.32 14.37
N GLY A 179 -1.37 -9.09 14.55
CA GLY A 179 -2.10 -8.06 15.29
C GLY A 179 -2.02 -8.17 16.81
N LYS A 180 -1.05 -8.92 17.36
CA LYS A 180 -0.89 -9.10 18.81
C LYS A 180 0.49 -8.68 19.34
N ALA A 181 1.24 -7.87 18.60
CA ALA A 181 2.61 -7.52 18.99
C ALA A 181 2.65 -6.71 20.31
N ALA A 182 1.81 -5.69 20.45
CA ALA A 182 1.70 -4.84 21.63
C ALA A 182 1.37 -5.66 22.88
N LEU A 183 0.41 -6.60 22.78
CA LEU A 183 0.06 -7.49 23.89
C LEU A 183 1.25 -8.36 24.31
N ARG A 184 1.98 -8.94 23.34
CA ARG A 184 3.19 -9.74 23.64
C ARG A 184 4.28 -8.90 24.29
N ILE A 185 4.52 -7.69 23.80
CA ILE A 185 5.52 -6.76 24.35
C ILE A 185 5.17 -6.40 25.80
N VAL A 186 3.91 -6.02 26.06
CA VAL A 186 3.44 -5.69 27.41
C VAL A 186 3.59 -6.88 28.35
N ASN A 187 3.28 -8.10 27.90
CA ASN A 187 3.45 -9.30 28.72
C ASN A 187 4.91 -9.55 29.07
N VAL A 188 5.83 -9.44 28.11
CA VAL A 188 7.28 -9.59 28.36
C VAL A 188 7.79 -8.54 29.35
N ILE A 189 7.34 -7.29 29.23
CA ILE A 189 7.72 -6.22 30.17
C ILE A 189 7.18 -6.52 31.57
N LYS A 190 5.92 -6.95 31.69
CA LYS A 190 5.31 -7.33 32.98
C LYS A 190 6.06 -8.48 33.63
N GLU A 191 6.38 -9.53 32.88
CA GLU A 191 7.17 -10.68 33.37
C GLU A 191 8.55 -10.24 33.84
N PHE A 192 9.26 -9.41 33.06
CA PHE A 192 10.57 -8.88 33.42
C PHE A 192 10.53 -8.08 34.74
N LEU A 193 9.55 -7.18 34.88
CA LEU A 193 9.37 -6.37 36.09
C LEU A 193 8.95 -7.22 37.28
N TYR A 194 8.07 -8.21 37.09
CA TYR A 194 7.66 -9.12 38.15
C TYR A 194 8.84 -9.93 38.70
N VAL A 195 9.69 -10.49 37.82
CA VAL A 195 10.90 -11.22 38.23
C VAL A 195 11.92 -10.31 38.93
N ARG A 196 12.06 -9.06 38.50
CA ARG A 196 13.09 -8.14 39.03
C ARG A 196 12.68 -7.39 40.30
N ILE A 197 11.41 -7.00 40.40
CA ILE A 197 10.88 -6.16 41.49
C ILE A 197 10.09 -7.04 42.48
N GLY A 198 9.30 -7.99 41.97
CA GLY A 198 8.49 -8.89 42.79
C GLY A 198 9.30 -9.95 43.55
N ALA A 199 10.52 -10.27 43.12
CA ALA A 199 11.42 -11.19 43.84
C ALA A 199 12.17 -10.52 45.02
N GLN A 200 11.92 -9.23 45.29
CA GLN A 200 12.45 -8.51 46.46
C GLN A 200 11.41 -8.30 47.58
N GLY A 201 10.24 -8.93 47.48
CA GLY A 201 9.18 -8.90 48.50
C GLY A 201 9.06 -10.21 49.27
#